data_AF-A0A6S6TTZ3-F1
#
_entry.id   AF-A0A6S6TTZ3-F1
#
_cell.length_a   1.000
_cell.length_b   1.000
_cell.length_c   1.000
_cell.angle_alpha   90.00
_cell.angle_beta   90.00
_cell.angle_gamma   90.00
#
_symmetry.space_group_name_H-M   'P 1'
#
loop_
_entity.id
_entity.type
_entity.pdbx_description
1 polymer ?
#
loop_
_entity_poly.entity_id
_entity_poly.type
_entity_poly.pdbx_seq_one_letter_code
_entity_poly.pdbx_strand_id
1 'polypeptide(L)'
;MTFQQLNTYLLNKPHVTYDYPFDEKVRVYRIAEKMFALTSEETPLTVNLKCDPIYALKLRSLYEGVIAGYHMNKKAKALSKVGLTYGKMHQ
;
A
#
# COMPACT_ATOMS: atom_id res chain seq x y z
N MET A 1 -7.55 9.36 -5.75
CA MET A 1 -7.57 8.00 -6.34
C MET A 1 -8.62 7.18 -5.62
N THR A 2 -9.51 6.47 -6.33
CA THR A 2 -10.53 5.57 -5.75
C THR A 2 -9.97 4.15 -5.59
N PHE A 3 -10.67 3.29 -4.84
CA PHE A 3 -10.30 1.88 -4.74
C PHE A 3 -10.27 1.17 -6.10
N GLN A 4 -11.28 1.41 -6.96
CA GLN A 4 -11.32 0.82 -8.30
C GLN A 4 -10.10 1.22 -9.13
N GLN A 5 -9.69 2.49 -9.08
CA GLN A 5 -8.50 2.98 -9.77
C GLN A 5 -7.23 2.31 -9.23
N LEU A 6 -7.09 2.19 -7.90
CA LEU A 6 -5.97 1.46 -7.27
C LEU A 6 -5.94 0.00 -7.71
N ASN A 7 -7.10 -0.67 -7.69
CA ASN A 7 -7.22 -2.07 -8.06
C ASN A 7 -6.81 -2.30 -9.52
N THR A 8 -7.36 -1.52 -10.46
CA THR A 8 -6.96 -1.59 -11.87
C THR A 8 -5.46 -1.32 -12.04
N TYR A 9 -4.90 -0.34 -11.33
CA TYR A 9 -3.47 -0.04 -11.41
C TYR A 9 -2.59 -1.20 -10.94
N LEU A 10 -2.96 -1.87 -9.84
CA LEU A 10 -2.20 -3.00 -9.28
C LEU A 10 -2.34 -4.26 -10.14
N LEU A 11 -3.54 -4.57 -10.63
CA LEU A 11 -3.78 -5.73 -11.50
C LEU A 11 -3.13 -5.61 -12.88
N ASN A 12 -2.85 -4.39 -13.34
CA ASN A 12 -2.10 -4.16 -14.57
C ASN A 12 -0.59 -4.49 -14.46
N LYS A 13 -0.08 -4.87 -13.27
CA LYS A 13 1.30 -5.33 -13.15
C LYS A 13 1.41 -6.82 -13.50
N PRO A 14 2.53 -7.28 -14.11
CA PRO A 14 2.69 -8.66 -14.53
C PRO A 14 2.53 -9.64 -13.36
N HIS A 15 1.77 -10.72 -13.60
CA HIS A 15 1.61 -11.85 -12.67
C HIS A 15 1.05 -11.48 -11.29
N VAL A 16 0.31 -10.37 -11.18
CA VAL A 16 -0.38 -10.01 -9.94
C VAL A 16 -1.61 -10.87 -9.75
N THR A 17 -1.73 -11.42 -8.54
CA THR A 17 -2.95 -12.04 -8.03
C THR A 17 -3.44 -11.29 -6.79
N TYR A 18 -4.71 -11.49 -6.42
CA TYR A 18 -5.23 -10.98 -5.17
C TYR A 18 -6.11 -12.02 -4.47
N ASP A 19 -6.20 -11.91 -3.15
CA ASP A 19 -7.09 -12.69 -2.29
C ASP A 19 -7.40 -11.90 -1.00
N TYR A 20 -8.06 -12.59 -0.06
CA TYR A 20 -8.59 -12.08 1.19
C TYR A 20 -8.18 -12.98 2.37
N PRO A 21 -6.89 -12.99 2.75
CA PRO A 21 -6.34 -13.98 3.68
C PRO A 21 -6.65 -13.67 5.15
N PHE A 22 -7.14 -12.47 5.46
CA PHE A 22 -7.44 -12.03 6.83
C PHE A 22 -8.94 -11.95 7.08
N ASP A 23 -9.65 -11.27 6.19
CA ASP A 23 -11.11 -11.10 6.17
C ASP A 23 -11.55 -10.73 4.75
N GLU A 24 -12.86 -10.59 4.54
CA GLU A 24 -13.47 -10.25 3.24
C GLU A 24 -13.27 -8.77 2.83
N LYS A 25 -12.67 -7.93 3.68
CA LYS A 25 -12.53 -6.48 3.49
C LYS A 25 -11.12 -6.09 3.07
N VAL A 26 -10.11 -6.79 3.57
CA VAL A 26 -8.68 -6.50 3.33
C VAL A 26 -8.19 -7.31 2.14
N ARG A 27 -8.09 -6.64 0.99
CA ARG A 27 -7.52 -7.23 -0.21
C ARG A 27 -6.00 -7.24 -0.14
N VAL A 28 -5.40 -8.40 -0.36
CA VAL A 28 -3.94 -8.59 -0.42
C VAL A 28 -3.53 -8.91 -1.85
N TYR A 29 -2.59 -8.15 -2.40
CA TYR A 29 -2.01 -8.37 -3.72
C TYR A 29 -0.66 -9.06 -3.62
N ARG A 30 -0.43 -10.05 -4.48
CA ARG A 30 0.79 -10.86 -4.53
C ARG A 30 1.39 -10.92 -5.92
N ILE A 31 2.71 -11.08 -5.99
CA ILE A 31 3.46 -11.47 -7.19
C ILE A 31 4.25 -12.72 -6.80
N ALA A 32 4.12 -13.79 -7.58
CA ALA A 32 4.74 -15.09 -7.29
C ALA A 32 4.53 -15.50 -5.81
N GLU A 33 3.27 -15.46 -5.36
CA GLU A 33 2.82 -15.82 -3.99
C GLU A 33 3.36 -14.93 -2.86
N LYS A 34 4.11 -13.87 -3.18
CA LYS A 34 4.63 -12.92 -2.20
C LYS A 34 3.76 -11.67 -2.16
N MET A 35 3.16 -11.39 -1.01
CA MET A 35 2.43 -10.15 -0.76
C MET A 35 3.32 -8.93 -0.99
N PHE A 36 2.81 -7.94 -1.72
CA PHE A 36 3.48 -6.65 -1.94
C PHE A 36 2.60 -5.43 -1.65
N ALA A 37 1.27 -5.56 -1.73
CA ALA A 37 0.33 -4.51 -1.38
C ALA A 37 -0.86 -5.08 -0.61
N LEU A 38 -1.43 -4.30 0.31
CA LEU A 38 -2.74 -4.59 0.89
C LEU A 38 -3.51 -3.30 1.14
N THR A 39 -4.83 -3.35 0.96
CA THR A 39 -5.73 -2.19 1.06
C THR A 39 -7.14 -2.67 1.40
N SER A 40 -7.92 -1.81 2.02
CA SER A 40 -9.36 -1.97 2.20
C SER A 40 -10.11 -0.88 1.42
N GLU A 41 -11.41 -1.05 1.24
CA GLU A 41 -12.30 -0.05 0.61
C GLU A 41 -12.69 1.09 1.58
N GLU A 42 -11.78 1.46 2.48
CA GLU A 42 -12.00 2.52 3.47
C GLU A 42 -11.84 3.91 2.85
N THR A 43 -12.48 4.90 3.49
CA THR A 43 -12.32 6.32 3.19
C THR A 43 -11.82 7.05 4.44
N PRO A 44 -10.64 7.69 4.42
CA PRO A 44 -9.75 7.85 3.26
C PRO A 44 -9.08 6.54 2.83
N LEU A 45 -8.85 6.39 1.51
CA LEU A 45 -8.20 5.20 0.96
C LEU A 45 -6.75 5.11 1.45
N THR A 46 -6.39 3.97 2.02
CA THR A 46 -5.02 3.71 2.47
C THR A 46 -4.50 2.40 1.91
N VAL A 47 -3.25 2.41 1.45
CA VAL A 47 -2.58 1.23 0.93
C VAL A 47 -1.26 1.00 1.66
N ASN A 48 -1.02 -0.23 2.08
CA ASN A 48 0.25 -0.65 2.65
C ASN A 48 1.08 -1.31 1.55
N LEU A 49 2.26 -0.77 1.26
CA LEU A 49 3.15 -1.25 0.19
C LEU A 49 4.48 -1.74 0.75
N LYS A 50 4.95 -2.91 0.33
CA LYS A 50 6.29 -3.37 0.69
C LYS A 50 7.31 -2.55 -0.09
N CYS A 51 8.25 -1.97 0.64
CA CYS A 51 9.24 -1.05 0.12
C CYS A 51 10.60 -1.37 0.71
N ASP A 52 11.66 -1.05 -0.04
CA ASP A 52 13.01 -1.01 0.52
C ASP A 52 13.07 -0.01 1.68
N PRO A 53 13.68 -0.34 2.84
CA PRO A 53 13.69 0.54 3.99
C PRO A 53 14.34 1.91 3.75
N ILE A 54 15.41 1.98 2.95
CA ILE A 54 16.10 3.25 2.64
C ILE A 54 15.20 4.09 1.74
N TYR A 55 14.59 3.46 0.73
CA TYR A 55 13.64 4.16 -0.14
C TYR A 55 12.39 4.62 0.61
N ALA A 56 11.87 3.82 1.54
CA ALA A 56 10.75 4.17 2.40
C ALA A 56 11.07 5.40 3.27
N LEU A 57 12.26 5.49 3.84
CA LEU A 57 12.69 6.67 4.61
C LEU A 57 12.70 7.92 3.73
N LYS A 58 13.26 7.84 2.52
CA LYS A 58 13.24 8.95 1.56
C LYS A 58 11.81 9.38 1.22
N LEU A 59 10.92 8.43 0.96
CA LEU A 59 9.52 8.73 0.66
C LEU A 59 8.79 9.41 1.82
N ARG A 60 9.05 9.00 3.07
CA ARG A 60 8.50 9.67 4.26
C ARG A 60 9.00 11.10 4.41
N SER A 61 10.24 11.38 4.03
CA SER A 61 10.77 12.75 4.05
C SER A 61 10.19 13.63 2.94
N LEU A 62 9.72 13.05 1.84
CA LEU A 62 9.16 13.78 0.69
C LEU A 62 7.64 13.94 0.74
N TYR A 63 6.94 13.04 1.44
CA TYR A 63 5.48 12.97 1.42
C TYR A 63 4.90 12.71 2.81
N GLU A 64 4.16 13.68 3.36
CA GLU A 64 3.51 13.57 4.68
C GLU A 64 2.52 12.40 4.77
N GLY A 65 1.89 12.02 3.65
CA GLY A 65 0.96 10.89 3.57
C GLY A 65 1.64 9.52 3.64
N VAL A 66 2.97 9.44 3.59
CA VAL A 66 3.70 8.18 3.72
C VAL A 66 4.09 8.01 5.19
N ILE A 67 3.46 7.03 5.85
CA ILE A 67 3.73 6.72 7.26
C ILE A 67 4.25 5.28 7.41
N ALA A 68 4.86 4.99 8.55
CA ALA A 68 5.27 3.62 8.86
C ALA A 68 4.05 2.70 8.94
N GLY A 69 4.09 1.54 8.28
CA GLY A 69 3.03 0.55 8.37
C GLY A 69 2.93 -0.05 9.76
N TYR A 70 1.70 -0.22 10.26
CA TYR A 70 1.41 -0.90 11.51
C TYR A 70 1.45 -2.43 11.30
N HIS A 71 2.01 -3.17 12.25
CA HIS A 71 2.37 -4.60 12.18
C HIS A 71 3.44 -4.99 11.14
N MET A 72 4.72 -4.80 11.48
CA MET A 72 5.76 -5.79 11.12
C MET A 72 7.03 -5.58 11.95
N ASN A 73 7.31 -6.57 12.80
CA ASN A 73 8.57 -6.71 13.53
C ASN A 73 9.63 -7.36 12.58
N LYS A 74 10.90 -7.00 12.74
CA LYS A 74 12.12 -7.48 12.03
C LYS A 74 12.41 -6.91 10.61
N LYS A 75 13.24 -5.85 10.61
CA LYS A 75 14.48 -5.61 9.82
C LYS A 75 14.57 -5.88 8.29
N ALA A 76 13.58 -6.37 7.56
CA ALA A 76 13.80 -6.73 6.14
C ALA A 76 12.74 -6.30 5.11
N LYS A 77 11.51 -5.93 5.48
CA LYS A 77 10.47 -5.57 4.49
C LYS A 77 9.49 -4.55 5.09
N ALA A 78 9.79 -3.26 4.99
CA ALA A 78 8.90 -2.24 5.53
C ALA A 78 7.65 -2.14 4.65
N LEU A 79 6.46 -2.36 5.23
CA LEU A 79 5.23 -1.82 4.65
C LEU A 79 5.21 -0.33 4.96
N SER A 80 5.13 0.53 3.95
CA SER A 80 4.79 1.93 4.16
C SER A 80 3.30 2.09 3.89
N LYS A 81 2.57 2.61 4.87
CA LYS A 81 1.17 3.00 4.68
C LYS A 81 1.20 4.32 3.92
N VAL A 82 0.74 4.30 2.68
CA VAL A 82 0.48 5.52 1.93
C VAL A 82 -0.98 5.87 2.21
N GLY A 83 -1.20 6.85 3.09
CA GLY A 83 -2.46 7.56 3.19
C GLY A 83 -2.58 8.45 1.97
N LEU A 84 -3.41 8.06 1.00
CA LEU A 84 -3.78 8.93 -0.10
C LEU A 84 -4.96 9.80 0.35
N THR A 85 -4.72 10.74 1.27
CA THR A 85 -5.66 11.83 1.50
C THR A 85 -5.55 12.80 0.33
N TYR A 86 -6.39 12.62 -0.70
CA TYR A 86 -6.63 13.66 -1.69
C TYR A 86 -7.44 14.79 -1.02
N GLY A 87 -6.73 15.62 -0.27
CA GLY A 87 -7.24 16.81 0.40
C GLY A 87 -6.12 17.81 0.56
N LYS A 88 -6.08 18.78 -0.36
CA LYS A 88 -5.14 19.93 -0.46
C LYS A 88 -3.70 19.61 -0.88
N MET A 89 -3.49 19.46 -2.18
CA MET A 89 -2.33 20.10 -2.83
C MET A 89 -2.87 21.33 -3.57
N HIS A 90 -3.00 22.44 -2.84
CA HIS A 90 -3.08 23.78 -3.40
C HIS A 90 -1.83 24.52 -2.92
N GLN A 91 -1.16 25.15 -3.89
CA GLN A 91 0.04 25.98 -3.82
C GLN A 91 1.36 25.23 -3.93
#